data_AF-A0A836C5D8-F1
#
_entry.id   AF-A0A836C5D8-F1
#
_cell.length_a   1.000
_cell.length_b   1.000
_cell.length_c   1.000
_cell.angle_alpha   90.00
_cell.angle_beta   90.00
_cell.angle_gamma   90.00
#
_symmetry.space_group_name_H-M   'P 1'
#
loop_
_entity.id
_entity.type
_entity.pdbx_description
1 polymer ?
#
loop_
_entity_poly.entity_id
_entity_poly.type
_entity_poly.pdbx_seq_one_letter_code
_entity_poly.pdbx_strand_id
1 'polypeptide(L)'
;MGDEGAIQAMARSILAEKRARKAAEDDALRLYNRVRQLQKEEDRAQKRIIETKKKAKEIIKLRERNEAKLIEKEQRQREAMEQVEEQKLENLRAKEEQLRHRIEQENKVYQDKLEIVQKTKEERAEIERLLAESRLLARKEALEQKDTIRKQQEDARRKIEMLKLQKLTAAQEEYERRLREEIDAKLLKEQEIERLAQMELELIERLKTKQVEQRRAYQQLEAVLSLGNVSTSRGLQQGSKPGSPKVNHVSPSPDRQPSNLSQSQQGPASAEPSANGEPTEEDVARAFAVYDTEGQGEIPSLSLDPLLRDLGVPLNPSQLSQAIAQLDVTQTGRITFGEFLLWWKG
;
A
#
# COMPACT_ATOMS: atom_id res chain seq x y z
N MET A 1 -37.70 76.12 169.66
CA MET A 1 -37.22 76.44 168.31
C MET A 1 -36.87 75.12 167.62
N GLY A 2 -37.47 74.80 166.47
CA GLY A 2 -37.17 73.56 165.73
C GLY A 2 -38.18 73.18 164.65
N ASP A 3 -39.47 73.21 164.96
CA ASP A 3 -40.48 72.47 164.17
C ASP A 3 -41.08 73.25 162.98
N GLU A 4 -41.49 74.51 163.18
CA GLU A 4 -42.11 75.33 162.11
C GLU A 4 -41.22 75.55 160.88
N GLY A 5 -39.90 75.67 161.09
CA GLY A 5 -38.92 75.79 160.01
C GLY A 5 -38.80 74.52 159.17
N ALA A 6 -38.94 73.34 159.80
CA ALA A 6 -38.93 72.06 159.11
C ALA A 6 -40.17 71.90 158.23
N ILE A 7 -41.36 72.29 158.73
CA ILE A 7 -42.62 72.23 157.98
C ILE A 7 -42.58 73.16 156.76
N GLN A 8 -42.09 74.40 156.90
CA GLN A 8 -41.94 75.31 155.74
C GLN A 8 -40.89 74.82 154.73
N ALA A 9 -39.78 74.23 155.19
CA ALA A 9 -38.79 73.62 154.30
C ALA A 9 -39.38 72.42 153.54
N MET A 10 -40.15 71.56 154.21
CA MET A 10 -40.83 70.43 153.61
C MET A 10 -41.88 70.87 152.58
N ALA A 11 -42.67 71.91 152.86
CA ALA A 11 -43.63 72.47 151.92
C ALA A 11 -42.95 73.08 150.67
N ARG A 12 -41.82 73.78 150.84
CA ARG A 12 -41.02 74.30 149.71
C ARG A 12 -40.40 73.17 148.88
N SER A 13 -39.91 72.12 149.53
CA SER A 13 -39.39 70.91 148.89
C SER A 13 -40.48 70.21 148.05
N ILE A 14 -41.66 69.97 148.63
CA ILE A 14 -42.81 69.37 147.92
C ILE A 14 -43.25 70.23 146.71
N LEU A 15 -43.22 71.57 146.82
CA LEU A 15 -43.59 72.44 145.72
C LEU A 15 -42.53 72.49 144.60
N ALA A 16 -41.24 72.40 144.96
CA ALA A 16 -40.15 72.24 144.00
C ALA A 16 -40.26 70.88 143.28
N GLU A 17 -40.50 69.80 144.01
CA GLU A 17 -40.67 68.44 143.47
C GLU A 17 -41.88 68.36 142.53
N LYS A 18 -43.01 69.00 142.88
CA LYS A 18 -44.18 69.11 141.97
C LYS A 18 -43.87 69.90 140.68
N ARG A 19 -43.02 70.94 140.75
CA ARG A 19 -42.59 71.68 139.56
C ARG A 19 -41.60 70.88 138.71
N ALA A 20 -40.65 70.19 139.34
CA ALA A 20 -39.72 69.29 138.66
C ALA A 20 -40.45 68.14 137.96
N ARG A 21 -41.41 67.51 138.65
CA ARG A 21 -42.31 66.51 138.07
C ARG A 21 -43.07 67.05 136.86
N LYS A 22 -43.69 68.24 136.96
CA LYS A 22 -44.41 68.83 135.82
C LYS A 22 -43.48 69.11 134.64
N ALA A 23 -42.28 69.63 134.89
CA ALA A 23 -41.27 69.84 133.84
C ALA A 23 -40.87 68.52 133.16
N ALA A 24 -40.69 67.45 133.94
CA ALA A 24 -40.42 66.12 133.41
C ALA A 24 -41.60 65.53 132.63
N GLU A 25 -42.85 65.79 133.03
CA GLU A 25 -44.07 65.40 132.28
C GLU A 25 -44.17 66.18 130.96
N ASP A 26 -43.92 67.50 130.97
CA ASP A 26 -43.90 68.35 129.76
C ASP A 26 -42.75 67.98 128.80
N ASP A 27 -41.58 67.59 129.33
CA ASP A 27 -40.44 67.10 128.54
C ASP A 27 -40.68 65.68 127.99
N ALA A 28 -41.29 64.78 128.77
CA ALA A 28 -41.72 63.47 128.30
C ALA A 28 -42.75 63.58 127.18
N LEU A 29 -43.69 64.55 127.26
CA LEU A 29 -44.65 64.83 126.19
C LEU A 29 -43.99 65.39 124.93
N ARG A 30 -43.01 66.30 125.08
CA ARG A 30 -42.20 66.80 123.94
C ARG A 30 -41.39 65.69 123.29
N LEU A 31 -40.78 64.82 124.09
CA LEU A 31 -40.02 63.66 123.60
C LEU A 31 -40.95 62.64 122.91
N TYR A 32 -42.12 62.34 123.48
CA TYR A 32 -43.14 61.48 122.85
C TYR A 32 -43.58 62.02 121.49
N ASN A 33 -43.89 63.31 121.39
CA ASN A 33 -44.27 63.93 120.12
C ASN A 33 -43.14 63.89 119.10
N ARG A 34 -41.89 64.14 119.52
CA ARG A 34 -40.69 64.03 118.65
C ARG A 34 -40.46 62.60 118.17
N VAL A 35 -40.54 61.60 119.05
CA VAL A 35 -40.43 60.17 118.71
C VAL A 35 -41.54 59.79 117.71
N ARG A 36 -42.78 60.22 117.94
CA ARG A 36 -43.91 59.95 117.04
C ARG A 36 -43.76 60.62 115.66
N GLN A 37 -43.11 61.78 115.58
CA GLN A 37 -42.78 62.39 114.30
C GLN A 37 -41.64 61.64 113.59
N LEU A 38 -40.56 61.33 114.30
CA LEU A 38 -39.43 60.58 113.77
C LEU A 38 -39.87 59.19 113.26
N GLN A 39 -40.76 58.49 113.96
CA GLN A 39 -41.32 57.22 113.49
C GLN A 39 -42.09 57.38 112.17
N LYS A 40 -42.90 58.43 112.03
CA LYS A 40 -43.62 58.71 110.76
C LYS A 40 -42.67 59.07 109.62
N GLU A 41 -41.56 59.75 109.91
CA GLU A 41 -40.52 60.07 108.93
C GLU A 41 -39.72 58.82 108.55
N GLU A 42 -39.42 57.95 109.51
CA GLU A 42 -38.82 56.64 109.30
C GLU A 42 -39.72 55.75 108.44
N ASP A 43 -41.00 55.58 108.78
CA ASP A 43 -41.97 54.79 108.01
C ASP A 43 -42.05 55.27 106.54
N ARG A 44 -41.98 56.60 106.32
CA ARG A 44 -41.96 57.22 104.99
C ARG A 44 -40.64 56.93 104.27
N ALA A 45 -39.50 57.00 104.95
CA ALA A 45 -38.20 56.68 104.41
C ALA A 45 -38.09 55.17 104.06
N GLN A 46 -38.52 54.28 104.96
CA GLN A 46 -38.59 52.84 104.74
C GLN A 46 -39.46 52.50 103.52
N LYS A 47 -40.66 53.10 103.39
CA LYS A 47 -41.52 52.91 102.20
C LYS A 47 -40.82 53.33 100.90
N ARG A 48 -40.15 54.49 100.88
CA ARG A 48 -39.34 54.94 99.73
C ARG A 48 -38.19 53.99 99.43
N ILE A 49 -37.46 53.51 100.44
CA ILE A 49 -36.36 52.54 100.29
C ILE A 49 -36.88 51.22 99.71
N ILE A 50 -38.03 50.73 100.16
CA ILE A 50 -38.67 49.51 99.64
C ILE A 50 -39.08 49.71 98.17
N GLU A 51 -39.69 50.85 97.82
CA GLU A 51 -40.08 51.17 96.45
C GLU A 51 -38.87 51.29 95.51
N THR A 52 -37.81 52.00 95.92
CA THR A 52 -36.56 52.10 95.17
C THR A 52 -35.90 50.73 95.01
N LYS A 53 -35.90 49.88 96.05
CA LYS A 53 -35.40 48.49 95.96
C LYS A 53 -36.24 47.63 95.00
N LYS A 54 -37.56 47.83 94.91
CA LYS A 54 -38.41 47.16 93.92
C LYS A 54 -38.07 47.61 92.50
N LYS A 55 -38.03 48.92 92.25
CA LYS A 55 -37.67 49.49 90.93
C LYS A 55 -36.27 49.08 90.48
N ALA A 56 -35.29 49.05 91.40
CA ALA A 56 -33.94 48.57 91.11
C ALA A 56 -33.94 47.08 90.66
N LYS A 57 -34.71 46.21 91.34
CA LYS A 57 -34.86 44.80 90.94
C LYS A 57 -35.54 44.65 89.57
N GLU A 58 -36.52 45.50 89.24
CA GLU A 58 -37.18 45.51 87.94
C GLU A 58 -36.24 45.95 86.81
N ILE A 59 -35.43 46.98 87.05
CA ILE A 59 -34.40 47.46 86.09
C ILE A 59 -33.35 46.36 85.84
N ILE A 60 -32.90 45.66 86.87
CA ILE A 60 -31.96 44.54 86.75
C ILE A 60 -32.58 43.43 85.89
N LYS A 61 -33.79 42.96 86.21
CA LYS A 61 -34.51 41.94 85.42
C LYS A 61 -34.76 42.35 83.96
N LEU A 62 -35.00 43.64 83.72
CA LEU A 62 -35.18 44.16 82.37
C LEU A 62 -33.86 44.16 81.59
N ARG A 63 -32.73 44.50 82.24
CA ARG A 63 -31.39 44.40 81.65
C ARG A 63 -31.04 42.95 81.34
N GLU A 64 -31.16 42.04 82.30
CA GLU A 64 -30.94 40.59 82.12
C GLU A 64 -31.75 40.03 80.93
N ARG A 65 -33.03 40.40 80.82
CA ARG A 65 -33.89 39.97 79.70
C ARG A 65 -33.46 40.57 78.36
N ASN A 66 -33.04 41.84 78.34
CA ASN A 66 -32.61 42.51 77.10
C ASN A 66 -31.24 41.99 76.64
N GLU A 67 -30.34 41.71 77.58
CA GLU A 67 -29.03 41.10 77.34
C GLU A 67 -29.18 39.66 76.83
N ALA A 68 -30.03 38.84 77.46
CA ALA A 68 -30.34 37.50 76.98
C ALA A 68 -30.90 37.51 75.54
N LYS A 69 -31.80 38.46 75.21
CA LYS A 69 -32.31 38.64 73.84
C LYS A 69 -31.24 39.11 72.84
N LEU A 70 -30.28 39.91 73.28
CA LEU A 70 -29.16 40.34 72.44
C LEU A 70 -28.25 39.16 72.12
N ILE A 71 -27.89 38.37 73.13
CA ILE A 71 -27.09 37.15 73.01
C ILE A 71 -27.79 36.12 72.12
N GLU A 72 -29.09 35.86 72.33
CA GLU A 72 -29.88 34.94 71.48
C GLU A 72 -29.91 35.40 70.02
N LYS A 73 -30.05 36.71 69.78
CA LYS A 73 -30.01 37.28 68.42
C LYS A 73 -28.63 37.13 67.79
N GLU A 74 -27.57 37.41 68.53
CA GLU A 74 -26.18 37.28 68.07
C GLU A 74 -25.82 35.82 67.76
N GLN A 75 -26.23 34.88 68.62
CA GLN A 75 -26.10 33.44 68.39
C GLN A 75 -26.84 33.01 67.12
N ARG A 76 -28.12 33.37 66.97
CA ARG A 76 -28.90 33.06 65.75
C ARG A 76 -28.28 33.66 64.48
N GLN A 77 -27.71 34.87 64.57
CA GLN A 77 -27.00 35.48 63.44
C GLN A 77 -25.70 34.75 63.13
N ARG A 78 -24.95 34.31 64.15
CA ARG A 78 -23.73 33.52 63.98
C ARG A 78 -24.01 32.15 63.36
N GLU A 79 -24.97 31.41 63.90
CA GLU A 79 -25.43 30.12 63.36
C GLU A 79 -25.88 30.24 61.90
N ALA A 80 -26.64 31.30 61.56
CA ALA A 80 -27.07 31.56 60.18
C ALA A 80 -25.89 31.90 59.24
N MET A 81 -24.87 32.63 59.72
CA MET A 81 -23.65 32.88 58.94
C MET A 81 -22.82 31.61 58.74
N GLU A 82 -22.69 30.79 59.77
CA GLU A 82 -21.99 29.50 59.75
C GLU A 82 -22.64 28.51 58.78
N GLN A 83 -23.97 28.38 58.79
CA GLN A 83 -24.72 27.59 57.80
C GLN A 83 -24.52 28.07 56.36
N VAL A 84 -24.48 29.39 56.13
CA VAL A 84 -24.22 29.96 54.80
C VAL A 84 -22.77 29.73 54.35
N GLU A 85 -21.82 29.69 55.27
CA GLU A 85 -20.41 29.36 54.99
C GLU A 85 -20.23 27.86 54.69
N GLU A 86 -20.87 26.99 55.47
CA GLU A 86 -20.90 25.54 55.24
C GLU A 86 -21.52 25.19 53.88
N GLN A 87 -22.68 25.77 53.56
CA GLN A 87 -23.31 25.61 52.25
C GLN A 87 -22.42 26.12 51.11
N LYS A 88 -21.68 27.22 51.28
CA LYS A 88 -20.72 27.69 50.26
C LYS A 88 -19.59 26.67 50.06
N LEU A 89 -19.07 26.10 51.14
CA LEU A 89 -18.01 25.09 51.08
C LEU A 89 -18.49 23.79 50.42
N GLU A 90 -19.69 23.32 50.75
CA GLU A 90 -20.32 22.16 50.11
C GLU A 90 -20.53 22.39 48.60
N ASN A 91 -21.10 23.54 48.22
CA ASN A 91 -21.26 23.92 46.82
C ASN A 91 -19.91 24.05 46.06
N LEU A 92 -18.83 24.41 46.77
CA LEU A 92 -17.49 24.51 46.18
C LEU A 92 -16.88 23.12 45.99
N ARG A 93 -17.00 22.22 46.97
CA ARG A 93 -16.61 20.80 46.86
C ARG A 93 -17.35 20.11 45.72
N ALA A 94 -18.67 20.26 45.62
CA ALA A 94 -19.47 19.68 44.54
C ALA A 94 -19.02 20.15 43.15
N LYS A 95 -18.61 21.43 43.01
CA LYS A 95 -18.02 21.96 41.77
C LYS A 95 -16.63 21.37 41.48
N GLU A 96 -15.79 21.19 42.49
CA GLU A 96 -14.48 20.54 42.33
C GLU A 96 -14.62 19.07 41.91
N GLU A 97 -15.57 18.33 42.49
CA GLU A 97 -15.87 16.94 42.11
C GLU A 97 -16.40 16.85 40.67
N GLN A 98 -17.33 17.72 40.27
CA GLN A 98 -17.80 17.80 38.89
C GLN A 98 -16.67 18.12 37.90
N LEU A 99 -15.74 19.02 38.27
CA LEU A 99 -14.58 19.36 37.45
C LEU A 99 -13.61 18.18 37.35
N ARG A 100 -13.31 17.49 38.46
CA ARG A 100 -12.50 16.27 38.48
C ARG A 100 -13.07 15.20 37.57
N HIS A 101 -14.36 14.91 37.68
CA HIS A 101 -15.05 13.92 36.85
C HIS A 101 -15.00 14.29 35.35
N ARG A 102 -15.14 15.58 35.01
CA ARG A 102 -14.97 16.03 33.61
C ARG A 102 -13.54 15.80 33.09
N ILE A 103 -12.54 16.18 33.88
CA ILE A 103 -11.12 15.97 33.53
C ILE A 103 -10.81 14.48 33.38
N GLU A 104 -11.37 13.63 34.26
CA GLU A 104 -11.22 12.18 34.17
C GLU A 104 -11.89 11.60 32.91
N GLN A 105 -13.08 12.06 32.55
CA GLN A 105 -13.75 11.69 31.30
C GLN A 105 -12.97 12.14 30.06
N GLU A 106 -12.45 13.37 30.03
CA GLU A 106 -11.63 13.89 28.93
C GLU A 106 -10.31 13.11 28.80
N ASN A 107 -9.64 12.83 29.93
CA ASN A 107 -8.44 11.99 29.95
C ASN A 107 -8.73 10.57 29.47
N LYS A 108 -9.86 9.97 29.86
CA LYS A 108 -10.27 8.65 29.38
C LYS A 108 -10.46 8.64 27.86
N VAL A 109 -11.21 9.60 27.31
CA VAL A 109 -11.39 9.73 25.85
C VAL A 109 -10.06 9.95 25.12
N TYR A 110 -9.10 10.63 25.74
CA TYR A 110 -7.74 10.78 25.21
C TYR A 110 -6.95 9.46 25.20
N GLN A 111 -7.02 8.67 26.28
CA GLN A 111 -6.39 7.34 26.35
C GLN A 111 -7.02 6.37 25.36
N ASP A 112 -8.36 6.31 25.27
CA ASP A 112 -9.09 5.47 24.32
C ASP A 112 -8.67 5.79 22.86
N LYS A 113 -8.48 7.08 22.54
CA LYS A 113 -7.95 7.52 21.23
C LYS A 113 -6.51 7.08 20.99
N LEU A 114 -5.63 7.16 22.00
CA LEU A 114 -4.26 6.68 21.88
C LEU A 114 -4.20 5.17 21.65
N GLU A 115 -5.03 4.39 22.35
CA GLU A 115 -5.11 2.94 22.17
C GLU A 115 -5.59 2.57 20.76
N ILE A 116 -6.61 3.25 20.23
CA ILE A 116 -7.08 3.07 18.84
C ILE A 116 -5.95 3.35 17.85
N VAL A 117 -5.25 4.49 18.00
CA VAL A 117 -4.14 4.86 17.11
C VAL A 117 -2.99 3.85 17.18
N GLN A 118 -2.69 3.30 18.35
CA GLN A 118 -1.69 2.24 18.51
C GLN A 118 -2.12 0.95 17.80
N LYS A 119 -3.33 0.45 18.03
CA LYS A 119 -3.86 -0.75 17.36
C LYS A 119 -3.87 -0.62 15.84
N THR A 120 -4.40 0.47 15.30
CA THR A 120 -4.40 0.71 13.85
C THR A 120 -2.99 0.82 13.26
N LYS A 121 -2.02 1.32 14.04
CA LYS A 121 -0.61 1.34 13.62
C LYS A 121 0.01 -0.07 13.59
N GLU A 122 -0.30 -0.90 14.59
CA GLU A 122 0.16 -2.29 14.67
C GLU A 122 -0.46 -3.16 13.57
N GLU A 123 -1.78 -3.05 13.36
CA GLU A 123 -2.52 -3.70 12.26
C GLU A 123 -1.94 -3.30 10.90
N ARG A 124 -1.68 -2.01 10.66
CA ARG A 124 -1.06 -1.53 9.42
C ARG A 124 0.35 -2.09 9.21
N ALA A 125 1.17 -2.12 10.27
CA ALA A 125 2.52 -2.67 10.19
C ALA A 125 2.51 -4.18 9.88
N GLU A 126 1.55 -4.92 10.44
CA GLU A 126 1.39 -6.36 10.16
C GLU A 126 0.90 -6.61 8.72
N ILE A 127 -0.07 -5.83 8.23
CA ILE A 127 -0.51 -5.88 6.83
C ILE A 127 0.65 -5.56 5.87
N GLU A 128 1.46 -4.55 6.18
CA GLU A 128 2.64 -4.19 5.38
C GLU A 128 3.70 -5.31 5.39
N ARG A 129 3.90 -5.98 6.54
CA ARG A 129 4.78 -7.15 6.67
C ARG A 129 4.32 -8.32 5.81
N LEU A 130 3.03 -8.67 5.86
CA LEU A 130 2.43 -9.74 5.06
C LEU A 130 2.47 -9.43 3.55
N LEU A 131 2.25 -8.18 3.15
CA LEU A 131 2.40 -7.73 1.77
C LEU A 131 3.86 -7.84 1.29
N ALA A 132 4.84 -7.50 2.14
CA ALA A 132 6.26 -7.63 1.82
C ALA A 132 6.68 -9.11 1.67
N GLU A 133 6.19 -9.99 2.54
CA GLU A 133 6.43 -11.44 2.46
C GLU A 133 5.80 -12.04 1.19
N SER A 134 4.54 -11.73 0.90
CA SER A 134 3.85 -12.16 -0.32
C SER A 134 4.58 -11.70 -1.59
N ARG A 135 5.04 -10.45 -1.64
CA ARG A 135 5.85 -9.93 -2.76
C ARG A 135 7.19 -10.66 -2.91
N LEU A 136 7.84 -11.02 -1.81
CA LEU A 136 9.09 -11.78 -1.83
C LEU A 136 8.86 -13.20 -2.35
N LEU A 137 7.80 -13.87 -1.91
CA LEU A 137 7.40 -15.20 -2.38
C LEU A 137 7.10 -15.19 -3.88
N ALA A 138 6.24 -14.28 -4.35
CA ALA A 138 5.91 -14.13 -5.77
C ALA A 138 7.16 -13.82 -6.63
N ARG A 139 8.09 -13.01 -6.12
CA ARG A 139 9.38 -12.75 -6.78
C ARG A 139 10.25 -14.01 -6.87
N LYS A 140 10.26 -14.86 -5.83
CA LYS A 140 10.99 -16.14 -5.82
C LYS A 140 10.40 -17.11 -6.83
N GLU A 141 9.08 -17.27 -6.85
CA GLU A 141 8.36 -18.10 -7.83
C GLU A 141 8.61 -17.62 -9.27
N ALA A 142 8.57 -16.32 -9.53
CA ALA A 142 8.88 -15.76 -10.85
C ALA A 142 10.34 -16.02 -11.30
N LEU A 143 11.30 -16.04 -10.37
CA LEU A 143 12.68 -16.43 -10.66
C LEU A 143 12.80 -17.93 -10.96
N GLU A 144 12.15 -18.78 -10.17
CA GLU A 144 12.12 -20.24 -10.41
C GLU A 144 11.48 -20.57 -11.76
N GLN A 145 10.35 -19.94 -12.10
CA GLN A 145 9.72 -20.05 -13.41
C GLN A 145 10.67 -19.61 -14.55
N LYS A 146 11.32 -18.45 -14.41
CA LYS A 146 12.30 -17.96 -15.39
C LYS A 146 13.45 -18.95 -15.61
N ASP A 147 13.97 -19.56 -14.55
CA ASP A 147 15.06 -20.54 -14.64
C ASP A 147 14.59 -21.85 -15.28
N THR A 148 13.35 -22.31 -15.03
CA THR A 148 12.80 -23.47 -15.75
C THR A 148 12.63 -23.20 -17.24
N ILE A 149 12.13 -22.03 -17.64
CA ILE A 149 12.00 -21.62 -19.05
C ILE A 149 13.37 -21.56 -19.71
N ARG A 150 14.36 -20.93 -19.04
CA ARG A 150 15.75 -20.84 -19.54
C ARG A 150 16.35 -22.23 -19.76
N LYS A 151 16.15 -23.16 -18.83
CA LYS A 151 16.61 -24.55 -18.95
C LYS A 151 15.94 -25.27 -20.12
N GLN A 152 14.62 -25.15 -20.28
CA GLN A 152 13.89 -25.72 -21.41
C GLN A 152 14.39 -25.17 -22.76
N GLN A 153 14.66 -23.86 -22.85
CA GLN A 153 15.23 -23.24 -24.05
C GLN A 153 16.64 -23.78 -24.36
N GLU A 154 17.48 -23.96 -23.35
CA GLU A 154 18.83 -24.49 -23.52
C GLU A 154 18.80 -25.97 -23.96
N ASP A 155 17.98 -26.81 -23.32
CA ASP A 155 17.81 -28.21 -23.69
C ASP A 155 17.19 -28.38 -25.09
N ALA A 156 16.24 -27.53 -25.47
CA ALA A 156 15.71 -27.47 -26.85
C ALA A 156 16.80 -27.07 -27.86
N ARG A 157 17.63 -26.07 -27.54
CA ARG A 157 18.76 -25.65 -28.39
C ARG A 157 19.79 -26.77 -28.56
N ARG A 158 20.20 -27.42 -27.47
CA ARG A 158 21.09 -28.60 -27.49
C ARG A 158 20.52 -29.72 -28.34
N LYS A 159 19.21 -29.98 -28.27
CA LYS A 159 18.55 -31.00 -29.10
C LYS A 159 18.54 -30.63 -30.59
N ILE A 160 18.32 -29.37 -30.94
CA ILE A 160 18.44 -28.88 -32.33
C ILE A 160 19.87 -29.02 -32.84
N GLU A 161 20.87 -28.68 -32.02
CA GLU A 161 22.29 -28.79 -32.37
C GLU A 161 22.73 -30.24 -32.54
N MET A 162 22.31 -31.14 -31.65
CA MET A 162 22.50 -32.59 -31.77
C MET A 162 21.90 -33.15 -33.07
N LEU A 163 20.66 -32.76 -33.41
CA LEU A 163 20.00 -33.20 -34.65
C LEU A 163 20.70 -32.65 -35.91
N LYS A 164 21.24 -31.42 -35.86
CA LYS A 164 22.07 -30.87 -36.95
C LYS A 164 23.36 -31.67 -37.11
N LEU A 165 24.05 -32.00 -36.02
CA LEU A 165 25.27 -32.78 -36.03
C LEU A 165 25.01 -34.19 -36.58
N GLN A 166 23.97 -34.88 -36.11
CA GLN A 166 23.57 -36.21 -36.62
C GLN A 166 23.23 -36.20 -38.13
N LYS A 167 22.58 -35.14 -38.63
CA LYS A 167 22.34 -35.00 -40.08
C LYS A 167 23.62 -34.77 -40.86
N LEU A 168 24.56 -33.99 -40.32
CA LEU A 168 25.86 -33.76 -40.94
C LEU A 168 26.70 -35.05 -41.00
N THR A 169 26.79 -35.79 -39.91
CA THR A 169 27.55 -37.06 -39.86
C THR A 169 26.93 -38.10 -40.77
N ALA A 170 25.60 -38.25 -40.79
CA ALA A 170 24.93 -39.18 -41.71
C ALA A 170 25.17 -38.82 -43.19
N ALA A 171 25.19 -37.52 -43.54
CA ALA A 171 25.53 -37.07 -44.89
C ALA A 171 27.00 -37.30 -45.26
N GLN A 172 27.92 -37.16 -44.29
CA GLN A 172 29.34 -37.51 -44.46
C GLN A 172 29.52 -39.01 -44.68
N GLU A 173 28.90 -39.86 -43.85
CA GLU A 173 28.91 -41.32 -44.01
C GLU A 173 28.32 -41.77 -45.35
N GLU A 174 27.25 -41.12 -45.83
CA GLU A 174 26.70 -41.40 -47.16
C GLU A 174 27.66 -41.00 -48.28
N TYR A 175 28.32 -39.84 -48.17
CA TYR A 175 29.33 -39.41 -49.14
C TYR A 175 30.55 -40.33 -49.16
N GLU A 176 31.07 -40.73 -47.99
CA GLU A 176 32.20 -41.67 -47.88
C GLU A 176 31.86 -43.05 -48.45
N ARG A 177 30.62 -43.53 -48.26
CA ARG A 177 30.12 -44.77 -48.85
C ARG A 177 30.13 -44.70 -50.39
N ARG A 178 29.54 -43.65 -50.97
CA ARG A 178 29.54 -43.45 -52.43
C ARG A 178 30.94 -43.31 -52.99
N LEU A 179 31.83 -42.63 -52.28
CA LEU A 179 33.24 -42.51 -52.67
C LEU A 179 33.97 -43.86 -52.66
N ARG A 180 33.70 -44.72 -51.67
CA ARG A 180 34.21 -46.11 -51.67
C ARG A 180 33.67 -46.92 -52.84
N GLU A 181 32.37 -46.87 -53.10
CA GLU A 181 31.74 -47.56 -54.23
C GLU A 181 32.37 -47.16 -55.58
N GLU A 182 32.67 -45.87 -55.77
CA GLU A 182 33.35 -45.37 -56.97
C GLU A 182 34.82 -45.81 -57.05
N ILE A 183 35.54 -45.83 -55.92
CA ILE A 183 36.93 -46.34 -55.85
C ILE A 183 36.98 -47.84 -56.17
N ASP A 184 36.07 -48.63 -55.62
CA ASP A 184 35.98 -50.08 -55.86
C ASP A 184 35.59 -50.37 -57.32
N ALA A 185 34.66 -49.59 -57.89
CA ALA A 185 34.29 -49.66 -59.30
C ALA A 185 35.48 -49.30 -60.23
N LYS A 186 36.25 -48.27 -59.89
CA LYS A 186 37.49 -47.91 -60.60
C LYS A 186 38.51 -49.04 -60.54
N LEU A 187 38.74 -49.62 -59.36
CA LEU A 187 39.70 -50.72 -59.17
C LEU A 187 39.33 -51.96 -60.01
N LEU A 188 38.04 -52.32 -60.05
CA LEU A 188 37.54 -53.41 -60.90
C LEU A 188 37.77 -53.13 -62.39
N LYS A 189 37.66 -51.87 -62.83
CA LYS A 189 37.96 -51.49 -64.23
C LYS A 189 39.46 -51.49 -64.53
N GLU A 190 40.31 -51.11 -63.59
CA GLU A 190 41.76 -51.21 -63.74
C GLU A 190 42.20 -52.68 -63.87
N GLN A 191 41.63 -53.59 -63.06
CA GLN A 191 41.87 -55.04 -63.18
C GLN A 191 41.42 -55.62 -64.54
N GLU A 192 40.27 -55.19 -65.06
CA GLU A 192 39.80 -55.64 -66.38
C GLU A 192 40.66 -55.09 -67.53
N ILE A 193 41.14 -53.84 -67.43
CA ILE A 193 42.10 -53.28 -68.39
C ILE A 193 43.43 -54.05 -68.35
N GLU A 194 43.94 -54.39 -67.16
CA GLU A 194 45.15 -55.20 -67.00
C GLU A 194 44.99 -56.58 -67.65
N ARG A 195 43.83 -57.23 -67.43
CA ARG A 195 43.49 -58.50 -68.06
C ARG A 195 43.46 -58.40 -69.59
N LEU A 196 42.86 -57.36 -70.14
CA LEU A 196 42.81 -57.12 -71.59
C LEU A 196 44.22 -56.85 -72.16
N ALA A 197 45.07 -56.11 -71.44
CA ALA A 197 46.46 -55.88 -71.83
C ALA A 197 47.31 -57.16 -71.82
N GLN A 198 47.08 -58.08 -70.86
CA GLN A 198 47.70 -59.41 -70.87
C GLN A 198 47.28 -60.22 -72.10
N MET A 199 45.99 -60.20 -72.47
CA MET A 199 45.49 -60.85 -73.68
C MET A 199 46.04 -60.21 -74.97
N GLU A 200 46.22 -58.89 -75.00
CA GLU A 200 46.87 -58.18 -76.11
C GLU A 200 48.33 -58.63 -76.27
N LEU A 201 49.10 -58.67 -75.19
CA LEU A 201 50.50 -59.14 -75.20
C LEU A 201 50.61 -60.58 -75.72
N GLU A 202 49.74 -61.49 -75.28
CA GLU A 202 49.72 -62.87 -75.79
C GLU A 202 49.36 -62.92 -77.29
N LEU A 203 48.41 -62.10 -77.74
CA LEU A 203 48.04 -62.02 -79.15
C LEU A 203 49.18 -61.44 -80.02
N ILE A 204 49.89 -60.43 -79.52
CA ILE A 204 51.10 -59.86 -80.16
C ILE A 204 52.20 -60.92 -80.25
N GLU A 205 52.43 -61.70 -79.20
CA GLU A 205 53.42 -62.78 -79.20
C GLU A 205 53.04 -63.87 -80.21
N ARG A 206 51.79 -64.33 -80.21
CA ARG A 206 51.24 -65.28 -81.21
C ARG A 206 51.29 -64.74 -82.65
N LEU A 207 51.15 -63.43 -82.85
CA LEU A 207 51.33 -62.80 -84.16
C LEU A 207 52.81 -62.75 -84.56
N LYS A 208 53.71 -62.46 -83.62
CA LYS A 208 55.16 -62.43 -83.83
C LYS A 208 55.70 -63.83 -84.18
N THR A 209 55.27 -64.88 -83.49
CA THR A 209 55.64 -66.27 -83.83
C THR A 209 55.13 -66.64 -85.23
N LYS A 210 53.86 -66.36 -85.55
CA LYS A 210 53.31 -66.55 -86.91
C LYS A 210 54.06 -65.75 -87.98
N GLN A 211 54.50 -64.53 -87.71
CA GLN A 211 55.34 -63.75 -88.64
C GLN A 211 56.76 -64.30 -88.80
N VAL A 212 57.30 -64.97 -87.78
CA VAL A 212 58.59 -65.69 -87.87
C VAL A 212 58.41 -66.99 -88.65
N GLU A 213 57.33 -67.74 -88.41
CA GLU A 213 56.96 -68.93 -89.20
C GLU A 213 56.71 -68.58 -90.67
N GLN A 214 55.96 -67.51 -90.95
CA GLN A 214 55.78 -66.99 -92.31
C GLN A 214 57.12 -66.60 -92.94
N ARG A 215 57.99 -65.86 -92.23
CA ARG A 215 59.34 -65.54 -92.74
C ARG A 215 60.17 -66.79 -93.02
N ARG A 216 60.08 -67.83 -92.18
CA ARG A 216 60.76 -69.11 -92.39
C ARG A 216 60.19 -69.88 -93.57
N ALA A 217 58.87 -69.86 -93.77
CA ALA A 217 58.21 -70.44 -94.92
C ALA A 217 58.56 -69.69 -96.22
N TYR A 218 58.64 -68.36 -96.18
CA TYR A 218 59.15 -67.55 -97.30
C TYR A 218 60.62 -67.84 -97.60
N GLN A 219 61.49 -68.01 -96.59
CA GLN A 219 62.88 -68.42 -96.78
C GLN A 219 63.02 -69.84 -97.34
N GLN A 220 62.14 -70.77 -96.95
CA GLN A 220 62.08 -72.11 -97.53
C GLN A 220 61.60 -72.07 -98.98
N LEU A 221 60.59 -71.25 -99.29
CA LEU A 221 60.16 -70.98 -100.66
C LEU A 221 61.30 -70.35 -101.49
N GLU A 222 62.00 -69.36 -100.97
CA GLU A 222 63.15 -68.71 -101.60
C GLU A 222 64.30 -69.70 -101.86
N ALA A 223 64.60 -70.58 -100.91
CA ALA A 223 65.58 -71.65 -101.06
C ALA A 223 65.18 -72.71 -102.10
N VAL A 224 63.89 -73.03 -102.23
CA VAL A 224 63.36 -73.94 -103.26
C VAL A 224 63.28 -73.26 -104.64
N LEU A 225 62.93 -71.97 -104.68
CA LEU A 225 62.88 -71.16 -105.90
C LEU A 225 64.27 -70.85 -106.47
N SER A 226 65.33 -70.88 -105.63
CA SER A 226 66.73 -70.74 -106.06
C SER A 226 67.22 -71.87 -106.99
N LEU A 227 66.43 -72.94 -107.19
CA LEU A 227 66.76 -74.09 -108.06
C LEU A 227 65.92 -74.19 -109.35
N GLY A 228 65.10 -73.19 -109.69
CA GLY A 228 64.29 -73.21 -110.92
C GLY A 228 63.98 -71.81 -111.45
N ASN A 229 64.59 -71.43 -112.58
CA ASN A 229 64.54 -70.08 -113.12
C ASN A 229 63.57 -69.92 -114.31
N VAL A 230 63.22 -68.66 -114.62
CA VAL A 230 62.56 -68.13 -115.85
C VAL A 230 61.02 -67.95 -115.84
N SER A 231 60.62 -66.67 -115.79
CA SER A 231 59.59 -65.93 -116.58
C SER A 231 58.28 -66.63 -117.04
N THR A 232 57.10 -66.01 -117.05
CA THR A 232 56.73 -64.82 -117.87
C THR A 232 55.29 -64.31 -117.53
N SER A 233 54.91 -63.15 -118.08
CA SER A 233 53.67 -62.36 -117.85
C SER A 233 52.33 -62.86 -118.44
N ARG A 234 51.18 -62.33 -117.93
CA ARG A 234 50.13 -61.51 -118.65
C ARG A 234 48.65 -61.90 -118.38
N GLY A 235 47.77 -60.89 -118.15
CA GLY A 235 46.28 -60.97 -118.26
C GLY A 235 45.53 -60.69 -116.94
N LEU A 236 44.88 -59.54 -116.71
CA LEU A 236 43.47 -59.17 -117.06
C LEU A 236 42.41 -59.96 -116.24
N GLN A 237 41.32 -59.41 -115.67
CA GLN A 237 40.57 -58.16 -115.95
C GLN A 237 39.65 -57.76 -114.74
N GLN A 238 39.18 -56.49 -114.68
CA GLN A 238 37.96 -55.91 -114.02
C GLN A 238 37.31 -56.62 -112.79
N GLY A 239 36.90 -55.98 -111.68
CA GLY A 239 36.76 -54.58 -111.23
C GLY A 239 36.46 -54.55 -109.71
N SER A 240 35.80 -53.59 -109.05
CA SER A 240 35.16 -52.31 -109.44
C SER A 240 34.99 -51.34 -108.23
N LYS A 241 34.41 -50.15 -108.47
CA LYS A 241 34.12 -49.02 -107.55
C LYS A 241 32.67 -49.06 -106.98
N PRO A 242 32.21 -48.08 -106.14
CA PRO A 242 32.78 -47.48 -104.91
C PRO A 242 31.70 -47.24 -103.79
N GLY A 243 32.01 -46.54 -102.68
CA GLY A 243 30.98 -46.18 -101.69
C GLY A 243 31.35 -45.28 -100.48
N SER A 244 32.04 -44.17 -100.69
CA SER A 244 32.08 -43.02 -99.73
C SER A 244 31.14 -41.91 -100.25
N PRO A 245 30.96 -40.71 -99.62
CA PRO A 245 31.48 -40.12 -98.37
C PRO A 245 30.31 -39.57 -97.48
N LYS A 246 30.39 -38.70 -96.45
CA LYS A 246 31.16 -37.46 -96.13
C LYS A 246 31.22 -37.23 -94.60
N VAL A 247 32.35 -36.83 -93.99
CA VAL A 247 32.77 -35.43 -93.63
C VAL A 247 31.60 -34.52 -93.19
N ASN A 248 31.58 -33.89 -91.99
CA ASN A 248 32.54 -32.87 -91.54
C ASN A 248 32.47 -32.55 -90.02
N HIS A 249 33.65 -32.48 -89.37
CA HIS A 249 34.24 -31.37 -88.60
C HIS A 249 33.43 -30.34 -87.75
N VAL A 250 34.10 -29.95 -86.64
CA VAL A 250 34.08 -28.72 -85.78
C VAL A 250 32.98 -28.46 -84.73
N SER A 251 33.44 -28.13 -83.51
CA SER A 251 32.80 -27.24 -82.51
C SER A 251 32.79 -25.77 -83.00
N PRO A 252 32.00 -24.82 -82.42
CA PRO A 252 32.34 -24.23 -81.11
C PRO A 252 31.14 -23.72 -80.27
N SER A 253 31.43 -23.12 -79.10
CA SER A 253 30.54 -22.24 -78.29
C SER A 253 30.35 -20.85 -78.97
N PRO A 254 29.65 -19.82 -78.40
CA PRO A 254 28.88 -19.70 -77.14
C PRO A 254 27.54 -18.88 -77.21
N ASP A 255 26.93 -18.64 -76.04
CA ASP A 255 26.28 -17.37 -75.56
C ASP A 255 24.73 -17.12 -75.58
N ARG A 256 24.29 -16.38 -74.53
CA ARG A 256 23.04 -15.59 -74.25
C ARG A 256 21.59 -16.12 -74.42
N GLN A 257 20.89 -16.31 -73.28
CA GLN A 257 19.74 -15.52 -72.70
C GLN A 257 18.58 -14.95 -73.60
N PRO A 258 17.38 -14.54 -73.08
CA PRO A 258 16.87 -14.44 -71.69
C PRO A 258 15.39 -14.92 -71.47
N SER A 259 14.77 -14.47 -70.34
CA SER A 259 13.33 -14.43 -69.97
C SER A 259 12.74 -15.65 -69.23
N ASN A 260 11.80 -15.53 -68.28
CA ASN A 260 11.09 -14.32 -67.81
C ASN A 260 10.75 -14.33 -66.29
N LEU A 261 10.32 -13.17 -65.79
CA LEU A 261 9.87 -12.83 -64.44
C LEU A 261 8.85 -13.81 -63.79
N SER A 262 8.95 -13.95 -62.47
CA SER A 262 7.81 -13.75 -61.55
C SER A 262 8.32 -13.45 -60.13
N GLN A 263 7.97 -12.27 -59.61
CA GLN A 263 8.23 -11.84 -58.24
C GLN A 263 6.96 -11.21 -57.67
N SER A 264 6.52 -11.66 -56.50
CA SER A 264 5.61 -10.90 -55.63
C SER A 264 5.67 -11.41 -54.18
N GLN A 265 6.59 -10.84 -53.41
CA GLN A 265 6.38 -10.73 -51.96
C GLN A 265 5.53 -9.49 -51.72
N GLN A 266 4.41 -9.61 -51.01
CA GLN A 266 3.73 -8.48 -50.35
C GLN A 266 3.11 -8.93 -49.02
N GLY A 267 3.69 -8.46 -47.93
CA GLY A 267 2.94 -7.82 -46.85
C GLY A 267 3.33 -6.33 -46.83
N PRO A 268 2.68 -5.45 -46.05
CA PRO A 268 1.84 -5.76 -44.90
C PRO A 268 0.34 -5.57 -45.16
N ALA A 269 -0.49 -6.07 -44.24
CA ALA A 269 -1.90 -5.73 -44.17
C ALA A 269 -2.07 -4.34 -43.54
N SER A 270 -2.48 -3.36 -44.33
CA SER A 270 -3.10 -2.13 -43.84
C SER A 270 -4.59 -2.37 -43.69
N ALA A 271 -5.11 -2.28 -42.47
CA ALA A 271 -6.55 -2.38 -42.22
C ALA A 271 -7.21 -1.03 -42.50
N GLU A 272 -8.16 -1.02 -43.42
CA GLU A 272 -9.18 0.02 -43.60
C GLU A 272 -10.54 -0.57 -43.13
N PRO A 273 -11.52 0.26 -42.75
CA PRO A 273 -12.48 -0.08 -41.71
C PRO A 273 -13.57 -1.04 -42.18
N SER A 274 -13.86 -2.05 -41.35
CA SER A 274 -15.07 -2.87 -41.47
C SER A 274 -16.08 -2.44 -40.40
N ALA A 275 -17.32 -2.20 -40.81
CA ALA A 275 -18.34 -1.57 -40.00
C ALA A 275 -18.95 -2.51 -38.92
N ASN A 276 -19.47 -1.89 -37.86
CA ASN A 276 -20.44 -2.45 -36.91
C ASN A 276 -19.96 -3.65 -36.07
N GLY A 277 -18.77 -3.53 -35.45
CA GLY A 277 -18.43 -4.22 -34.20
C GLY A 277 -18.14 -3.18 -33.12
N GLU A 278 -18.51 -3.45 -31.87
CA GLU A 278 -18.14 -2.60 -30.73
C GLU A 278 -16.60 -2.57 -30.59
N PRO A 279 -15.97 -1.40 -30.30
CA PRO A 279 -14.52 -1.30 -30.16
C PRO A 279 -13.98 -2.30 -29.13
N THR A 280 -12.96 -3.08 -29.51
CA THR A 280 -12.38 -4.06 -28.59
C THR A 280 -11.62 -3.36 -27.48
N GLU A 281 -11.40 -4.04 -26.35
CA GLU A 281 -10.59 -3.50 -25.24
C GLU A 281 -9.18 -3.06 -25.68
N GLU A 282 -8.61 -3.70 -26.70
CA GLU A 282 -7.36 -3.28 -27.31
C GLU A 282 -7.49 -1.98 -28.12
N ASP A 283 -8.60 -1.74 -28.81
CA ASP A 283 -8.89 -0.48 -29.51
C ASP A 283 -9.08 0.67 -28.52
N VAL A 284 -9.83 0.41 -27.45
CA VAL A 284 -10.08 1.35 -26.34
C VAL A 284 -8.77 1.74 -25.65
N ALA A 285 -7.90 0.77 -25.35
CA ALA A 285 -6.58 1.01 -24.79
C ALA A 285 -5.66 1.79 -25.76
N ARG A 286 -5.67 1.45 -27.06
CA ARG A 286 -4.91 2.17 -28.09
C ARG A 286 -5.36 3.63 -28.22
N ALA A 287 -6.67 3.89 -28.25
CA ALA A 287 -7.20 5.25 -28.32
C ALA A 287 -6.84 6.06 -27.06
N PHE A 288 -7.01 5.49 -25.87
CA PHE A 288 -6.67 6.17 -24.62
C PHE A 288 -5.19 6.58 -24.55
N ALA A 289 -4.28 5.71 -24.99
CA ALA A 289 -2.85 5.98 -25.03
C ALA A 289 -2.44 7.12 -25.99
N VAL A 290 -3.29 7.52 -26.94
CA VAL A 290 -3.06 8.70 -27.81
C VAL A 290 -3.36 10.01 -27.06
N TYR A 291 -4.32 9.99 -26.14
CA TYR A 291 -4.75 11.16 -25.37
C TYR A 291 -4.00 11.32 -24.02
N ASP A 292 -3.38 10.26 -23.50
CA ASP A 292 -2.43 10.32 -22.37
C ASP A 292 -1.06 10.82 -22.83
N THR A 293 -0.98 12.12 -23.10
CA THR A 293 0.26 12.78 -23.55
C THR A 293 1.35 12.86 -22.47
N GLU A 294 0.99 12.64 -21.21
CA GLU A 294 1.91 12.70 -20.06
C GLU A 294 2.42 11.30 -19.66
N GLY A 295 1.83 10.23 -20.20
CA GLY A 295 2.19 8.82 -19.95
C GLY A 295 1.89 8.36 -18.52
N GLN A 296 0.90 8.97 -17.86
CA GLN A 296 0.60 8.73 -16.43
C GLN A 296 -0.58 7.75 -16.22
N GLY A 297 -1.24 7.29 -17.28
CA GLY A 297 -2.45 6.47 -17.21
C GLY A 297 -3.73 7.28 -16.99
N GLU A 298 -3.66 8.59 -17.18
CA GLU A 298 -4.75 9.56 -16.95
C GLU A 298 -4.88 10.54 -18.11
N ILE A 299 -6.11 10.89 -18.49
CA ILE A 299 -6.39 11.94 -19.46
C ILE A 299 -7.15 13.11 -18.80
N PRO A 300 -7.00 14.36 -19.26
CA PRO A 300 -7.86 15.45 -18.82
C PRO A 300 -9.34 15.16 -19.15
N SER A 301 -10.28 15.51 -18.26
CA SER A 301 -11.72 15.28 -18.47
C SER A 301 -12.27 15.95 -19.74
N LEU A 302 -11.60 17.00 -20.23
CA LEU A 302 -11.89 17.68 -21.51
C LEU A 302 -11.52 16.85 -22.75
N SER A 303 -10.60 15.89 -22.63
CA SER A 303 -10.16 15.01 -23.72
C SER A 303 -11.11 13.82 -23.95
N LEU A 304 -12.16 13.66 -23.14
CA LEU A 304 -13.12 12.57 -23.27
C LEU A 304 -13.95 12.66 -24.57
N ASP A 305 -14.41 13.85 -24.96
CA ASP A 305 -15.20 14.03 -26.20
C ASP A 305 -14.42 13.66 -27.48
N PRO A 306 -13.18 14.14 -27.73
CA PRO A 306 -12.43 13.74 -28.92
C PRO A 306 -12.04 12.24 -28.88
N LEU A 307 -11.70 11.68 -27.72
CA LEU A 307 -11.43 10.24 -27.59
C LEU A 307 -12.65 9.39 -27.97
N LEU A 308 -13.85 9.76 -27.52
CA LEU A 308 -15.09 9.05 -27.84
C LEU A 308 -15.48 9.18 -29.32
N ARG A 309 -15.13 10.30 -29.98
CA ARG A 309 -15.27 10.46 -31.44
C ARG A 309 -14.32 9.53 -32.20
N ASP A 310 -13.07 9.41 -31.76
CA ASP A 310 -12.08 8.52 -32.39
C ASP A 310 -12.43 7.03 -32.21
N LEU A 311 -13.09 6.67 -31.10
CA LEU A 311 -13.70 5.35 -30.89
C LEU A 311 -15.02 5.14 -31.65
N GLY A 312 -15.50 6.13 -32.41
CA GLY A 312 -16.71 6.03 -33.23
C GLY A 312 -18.03 6.12 -32.44
N VAL A 313 -17.99 6.50 -31.16
CA VAL A 313 -19.17 6.59 -30.27
C VAL A 313 -19.33 8.03 -29.75
N PRO A 314 -19.72 8.99 -30.61
CA PRO A 314 -19.90 10.39 -30.20
C PRO A 314 -21.12 10.55 -29.27
N LEU A 315 -20.89 11.12 -28.09
CA LEU A 315 -21.97 11.48 -27.16
C LEU A 315 -22.56 12.86 -27.48
N ASN A 316 -23.82 13.09 -27.09
CA ASN A 316 -24.38 14.43 -27.07
C ASN A 316 -23.88 15.22 -25.83
N PRO A 317 -23.94 16.58 -25.82
CA PRO A 317 -23.36 17.39 -24.73
C PRO A 317 -23.90 17.06 -23.33
N SER A 318 -25.17 16.66 -23.21
CA SER A 318 -25.78 16.25 -21.94
C SER A 318 -25.25 14.89 -21.47
N GLN A 319 -25.12 13.93 -22.39
CA GLN A 319 -24.53 12.61 -22.12
C GLN A 319 -23.04 12.72 -21.76
N LEU A 320 -22.28 13.56 -22.47
CA LEU A 320 -20.88 13.84 -22.17
C LEU A 320 -20.72 14.44 -20.76
N SER A 321 -21.56 15.41 -20.41
CA SER A 321 -21.54 16.02 -19.06
C SER A 321 -21.86 14.98 -17.97
N GLN A 322 -22.79 14.05 -18.25
CA GLN A 322 -23.13 12.95 -17.35
C GLN A 322 -22.00 11.92 -17.25
N ALA A 323 -21.34 11.57 -18.36
CA ALA A 323 -20.19 10.67 -18.38
C ALA A 323 -19.01 11.23 -17.58
N ILE A 324 -18.66 12.50 -17.78
CA ILE A 324 -17.63 13.19 -16.99
C ILE A 324 -17.99 13.18 -15.50
N ALA A 325 -19.24 13.45 -15.13
CA ALA A 325 -19.69 13.41 -13.73
C ALA A 325 -19.70 12.00 -13.10
N GLN A 326 -19.75 10.94 -13.92
CA GLN A 326 -19.64 9.54 -13.48
C GLN A 326 -18.19 9.04 -13.40
N LEU A 327 -17.31 9.59 -14.24
CA LEU A 327 -15.89 9.23 -14.33
C LEU A 327 -15.04 10.01 -13.33
N ASP A 328 -15.24 11.32 -13.23
CA ASP A 328 -14.48 12.24 -12.37
C ASP A 328 -15.31 12.61 -11.13
N VAL A 329 -15.75 11.59 -10.37
CA VAL A 329 -16.56 11.72 -9.15
C VAL A 329 -15.83 12.56 -8.08
N THR A 330 -14.50 12.50 -8.10
CA THR A 330 -13.58 13.20 -7.19
C THR A 330 -13.27 14.64 -7.62
N GLN A 331 -13.75 15.08 -8.79
CA GLN A 331 -13.54 16.42 -9.36
C GLN A 331 -12.07 16.83 -9.47
N THR A 332 -11.22 15.87 -9.86
CA THR A 332 -9.79 16.06 -10.10
C THR A 332 -9.50 16.77 -11.43
N GLY A 333 -10.45 16.77 -12.38
CA GLY A 333 -10.26 17.23 -13.75
C GLY A 333 -9.49 16.24 -14.62
N ARG A 334 -9.29 15.01 -14.14
CA ARG A 334 -8.62 13.90 -14.83
C ARG A 334 -9.46 12.63 -14.70
N ILE A 335 -9.28 11.73 -15.66
CA ILE A 335 -9.96 10.43 -15.74
C ILE A 335 -8.87 9.37 -15.92
N THR A 336 -8.79 8.40 -15.02
CA THR A 336 -7.86 7.27 -15.15
C THR A 336 -8.35 6.28 -16.21
N PHE A 337 -7.42 5.52 -16.80
CA PHE A 337 -7.80 4.42 -17.71
C PHE A 337 -8.72 3.39 -17.04
N GLY A 338 -8.54 3.15 -15.73
CA GLY A 338 -9.37 2.23 -14.96
C GLY A 338 -10.82 2.68 -14.80
N GLU A 339 -11.04 3.97 -14.49
CA GLU A 339 -12.38 4.57 -14.43
C GLU A 339 -13.05 4.57 -15.81
N PHE A 340 -12.31 4.98 -16.84
CA PHE A 340 -12.81 5.00 -18.21
C PHE A 340 -13.22 3.61 -18.72
N LEU A 341 -12.37 2.60 -18.52
CA LEU A 341 -12.63 1.24 -18.95
C LEU A 341 -13.79 0.57 -18.17
N LEU A 342 -13.94 0.89 -16.88
CA LEU A 342 -15.06 0.41 -16.07
C LEU A 342 -16.40 0.98 -16.55
N TRP A 343 -16.44 2.28 -16.87
CA TRP A 343 -17.61 2.94 -17.45
C TRP A 343 -17.89 2.51 -18.89
N TRP A 344 -16.86 2.23 -19.69
CA TRP A 344 -17.01 1.76 -21.08
C TRP A 344 -17.59 0.34 -21.17
N LYS A 345 -17.37 -0.50 -20.14
CA LYS A 345 -17.80 -1.91 -20.10
C LYS A 345 -19.14 -2.15 -19.36
N GLY A 346 -19.77 -1.12 -18.79
CA GLY A 346 -20.93 -1.22 -17.91
C GLY A 346 -22.16 -0.47 -18.41
#